data_AF-A0A7N2R4B5-F1
#
_entry.id   AF-A0A7N2R4B5-F1
#
_cell.length_a   1.000
_cell.length_b   1.000
_cell.length_c   1.000
_cell.angle_alpha   90.00
_cell.angle_beta   90.00
_cell.angle_gamma   90.00
#
_symmetry.space_group_name_H-M   'P 1'
#
loop_
_entity.id
_entity.type
_entity.pdbx_description
1 polymer ?
#
loop_
_entity_poly.entity_id
_entity_poly.type
_entity_poly.pdbx_seq_one_letter_code
_entity_poly.pdbx_strand_id
1 'polypeptide(L)'
;MLLTGLFKRGSSNGGLIAFFENMGNIETARKLFDVLSQRGIDAWNAMIIVCSRKEYPVEVPCLYHRIILDGVRPDSSTFTVALKFLRF
;
A
#
# COMPACT_ATOMS: atom_id res chain seq x y z
N MET A 1 -11.07 -12.18 14.38
CA MET A 1 -10.21 -13.38 14.46
C MET A 1 -9.77 -13.96 13.11
N LEU A 2 -10.38 -13.58 11.97
CA LEU A 2 -9.95 -14.10 10.64
C LEU A 2 -8.76 -13.34 10.02
N LEU A 3 -8.55 -12.07 10.38
CA LEU A 3 -7.49 -11.24 9.81
C LEU A 3 -6.09 -11.77 10.17
N THR A 4 -5.87 -12.17 11.43
CA THR A 4 -4.57 -12.66 11.91
C THR A 4 -4.12 -13.99 11.29
N GLY A 5 -5.05 -14.80 10.75
CA GLY A 5 -4.73 -16.06 10.08
C GLY A 5 -4.17 -15.88 8.67
N LEU A 6 -4.65 -14.87 7.93
CA LEU A 6 -4.18 -14.51 6.58
C LEU A 6 -2.79 -13.87 6.58
N PHE A 7 -2.45 -13.15 7.66
CA PHE A 7 -1.17 -12.46 7.77
C PHE A 7 0.01 -13.41 8.03
N LYS A 8 -0.22 -14.65 8.47
CA LYS A 8 0.85 -15.57 8.89
C LYS A 8 1.42 -16.44 7.76
N ARG A 9 0.88 -16.38 6.54
CA ARG A 9 1.32 -17.24 5.43
C ARG A 9 1.25 -16.49 4.10
N GLY A 10 2.33 -15.80 3.75
CA GLY A 10 2.54 -15.19 2.43
C GLY A 10 1.33 -14.40 1.92
N SER A 11 1.09 -13.22 2.48
CA SER A 11 -0.04 -12.39 2.06
C SER A 11 0.15 -11.96 0.61
N SER A 12 -0.53 -12.66 -0.31
CA SER A 12 -0.60 -12.26 -1.71
C SER A 12 -1.14 -10.83 -1.81
N ASN A 13 -0.64 -10.06 -2.78
CA ASN A 13 -1.05 -8.66 -2.98
C ASN A 13 -2.57 -8.47 -2.94
N GLY A 14 -3.34 -9.41 -3.48
CA GLY A 14 -4.81 -9.36 -3.45
C GLY A 14 -5.43 -9.36 -2.04
N GLY A 15 -4.88 -10.13 -1.10
CA GLY A 15 -5.39 -10.17 0.28
C GLY A 15 -5.12 -8.89 1.05
N LEU A 16 -3.94 -8.29 0.84
CA LEU A 16 -3.57 -7.00 1.43
C LEU A 16 -4.41 -5.87 0.83
N ILE A 17 -4.66 -5.88 -0.48
CA ILE A 17 -5.54 -4.90 -1.14
C ILE A 17 -6.94 -4.98 -0.55
N ALA A 18 -7.56 -6.17 -0.51
CA ALA A 18 -8.90 -6.33 0.04
C ALA A 18 -8.99 -5.88 1.51
N PHE A 19 -7.94 -6.14 2.30
CA PHE A 19 -7.87 -5.69 3.68
C PHE A 19 -7.85 -4.17 3.80
N PHE A 20 -6.99 -3.48 3.05
CA PHE A 20 -6.91 -2.03 3.06
C PHE A 20 -8.12 -1.36 2.39
N GLU A 21 -8.73 -1.98 1.37
CA GLU A 21 -9.95 -1.46 0.74
C GLU A 21 -11.14 -1.49 1.68
N ASN A 22 -11.27 -2.55 2.49
CA ASN A 22 -12.29 -2.66 3.52
C ASN A 22 -12.16 -1.59 4.62
N MET A 23 -11.01 -0.92 4.74
CA MET A 23 -10.89 0.23 5.62
C MET A 23 -11.61 1.41 4.98
N GLY A 24 -12.72 1.84 5.59
CA GLY A 24 -13.61 2.88 5.05
C GLY A 24 -12.93 4.22 4.74
N ASN A 25 -11.75 4.50 5.29
CA ASN A 25 -10.93 5.65 4.92
C ASN A 25 -9.43 5.27 4.83
N ILE A 26 -8.66 6.14 4.16
CA ILE A 26 -7.24 5.88 3.94
C ILE A 26 -6.39 6.03 5.21
N GLU A 27 -6.78 6.90 6.14
CA GLU A 27 -6.09 7.04 7.42
C GLU A 27 -6.12 5.76 8.26
N THR A 28 -7.24 5.01 8.26
CA THR A 28 -7.32 3.74 8.99
C THR A 28 -6.47 2.67 8.31
N ALA A 29 -6.49 2.60 6.98
CA ALA A 29 -5.58 1.75 6.24
C ALA A 29 -4.10 2.09 6.54
N ARG A 30 -3.78 3.38 6.66
CA ARG A 30 -2.43 3.86 6.98
C ARG A 30 -1.98 3.45 8.38
N LYS A 31 -2.83 3.63 9.39
CA LYS A 31 -2.54 3.21 10.77
C LYS A 31 -2.27 1.70 10.84
N LEU A 32 -3.06 0.89 10.15
CA LEU A 32 -2.85 -0.56 10.12
C LEU A 32 -1.60 -0.95 9.34
N PHE A 33 -1.35 -0.27 8.22
CA PHE A 33 -0.10 -0.40 7.49
C PHE A 33 1.11 -0.07 8.38
N ASP A 34 1.00 0.94 9.25
CA ASP A 34 2.05 1.32 10.20
C ASP A 34 2.30 0.30 11.32
N VAL A 35 1.30 -0.54 11.63
CA VAL A 35 1.42 -1.63 12.61
C VAL A 35 2.06 -2.90 12.01
N LEU A 36 2.15 -3.02 10.67
CA LEU A 36 2.79 -4.15 10.03
C LEU A 36 4.30 -4.18 10.35
N SER A 37 4.72 -5.18 11.11
CA SER A 37 6.11 -5.33 11.58
C SER A 37 7.12 -5.57 10.44
N GLN A 38 6.66 -6.16 9.33
CA GLN A 38 7.44 -6.33 8.10
C GLN A 38 6.62 -5.82 6.91
N ARG A 39 7.03 -4.68 6.36
CA ARG A 39 6.42 -4.08 5.16
C ARG A 39 7.27 -4.41 3.94
N GLY A 40 7.04 -5.58 3.37
CA GLY A 40 7.59 -5.93 2.06
C GLY A 40 6.99 -5.08 0.95
N ILE A 41 7.57 -5.17 -0.25
CA ILE A 41 7.09 -4.46 -1.45
C ILE A 41 5.61 -4.76 -1.74
N ASP A 42 5.14 -5.95 -1.38
CA ASP A 42 3.74 -6.36 -1.53
C ASP A 42 2.77 -5.50 -0.69
N ALA A 43 3.12 -5.20 0.56
CA ALA A 43 2.31 -4.34 1.42
C ALA A 43 2.27 -2.89 0.89
N TRP A 44 3.40 -2.41 0.38
CA TRP A 44 3.51 -1.09 -0.23
C TRP A 44 2.67 -0.97 -1.51
N ASN A 45 2.75 -1.96 -2.38
CA ASN A 45 1.95 -2.03 -3.60
C ASN A 45 0.47 -2.07 -3.28
N ALA A 46 0.05 -2.88 -2.31
CA ALA A 46 -1.34 -2.93 -1.89
C ALA A 46 -1.85 -1.57 -1.42
N MET A 47 -1.08 -0.87 -0.57
CA MET A 47 -1.45 0.46 -0.08
C MET A 47 -1.56 1.49 -1.22
N ILE A 48 -0.60 1.50 -2.15
CA ILE A 48 -0.59 2.41 -3.30
C ILE A 48 -1.77 2.14 -4.26
N ILE A 49 -2.12 0.88 -4.47
CA ILE A 49 -3.29 0.50 -5.27
C ILE A 49 -4.57 1.03 -4.62
N VAL A 50 -4.74 0.87 -3.30
CA VAL A 50 -5.91 1.40 -2.58
C VAL A 50 -5.97 2.93 -2.64
N CYS A 51 -4.85 3.63 -2.42
CA CYS A 51 -4.77 5.09 -2.57
C CYS A 51 -5.15 5.54 -3.99
N SER A 52 -4.66 4.83 -5.01
CA SER A 52 -4.95 5.15 -6.41
C SER A 52 -6.42 4.92 -6.78
N ARG A 53 -7.10 3.95 -6.16
CA ARG A 53 -8.51 3.62 -6.44
C ARG A 53 -9.49 4.55 -5.76
N LYS A 54 -9.18 4.99 -4.53
CA LYS A 54 -10.05 5.86 -3.74
C LYS A 54 -9.83 7.36 -4.01
N GLU A 55 -9.21 7.71 -5.15
CA GLU A 55 -8.94 9.09 -5.58
C GLU A 55 -8.20 9.93 -4.51
N TYR A 56 -7.17 9.35 -3.88
CA TYR A 56 -6.25 10.09 -3.01
C TYR A 56 -4.92 10.39 -3.73
N PRO A 57 -4.92 11.30 -4.73
CA PRO A 57 -3.76 11.55 -5.58
C PRO A 57 -2.55 12.08 -4.82
N VAL A 58 -2.79 12.80 -3.72
CA VAL A 58 -1.75 13.45 -2.92
C VAL A 58 -0.94 12.44 -2.10
N GLU A 59 -1.52 11.30 -1.72
CA GLU A 59 -0.80 10.32 -0.90
C GLU A 59 0.14 9.42 -1.70
N VAL A 60 -0.10 9.23 -2.99
CA VAL A 60 0.71 8.32 -3.82
C VAL A 60 2.18 8.77 -3.91
N PRO A 61 2.50 10.05 -4.20
CA PRO A 61 3.90 10.53 -4.18
C PRO A 61 4.55 10.39 -2.79
N CYS A 62 3.80 10.66 -1.72
CA CYS A 62 4.29 10.53 -0.35
C CYS A 62 4.61 9.06 0.01
N LEU A 63 3.77 8.12 -0.43
CA LEU A 63 4.00 6.69 -0.26
C LEU A 63 5.21 6.21 -1.05
N TYR A 64 5.33 6.65 -2.31
CA TYR A 64 6.46 6.32 -3.16
C TYR A 64 7.80 6.78 -2.55
N HIS A 65 7.85 8.01 -2.05
CA HIS A 65 9.04 8.52 -1.37
C HIS A 65 9.38 7.71 -0.11
N ARG A 66 8.37 7.31 0.66
CA ARG A 66 8.57 6.53 1.89
C ARG A 66 9.08 5.11 1.61
N ILE A 67 8.67 4.47 0.50
CA ILE A 67 9.23 3.17 0.05
C ILE A 67 10.76 3.27 -0.07
N ILE A 68 11.22 4.34 -0.71
CA ILE A 68 12.65 4.58 -0.94
C ILE A 68 13.38 4.84 0.39
N LEU A 69 12.79 5.65 1.27
CA LEU A 69 13.36 5.93 2.60
C LEU A 69 13.45 4.69 3.49
N ASP A 70 12.49 3.77 3.38
CA ASP A 70 12.50 2.49 4.11
C ASP A 70 13.50 1.47 3.48
N GLY A 71 14.26 1.87 2.45
CA GLY A 71 15.23 1.03 1.76
C GLY A 71 14.62 -0.06 0.89
N VAL A 72 13.31 0.01 0.63
CA VAL A 72 12.59 -0.94 -0.21
C VAL A 72 12.67 -0.46 -1.66
N ARG A 73 13.01 -1.34 -2.59
CA ARG A 73 13.07 -1.00 -4.01
C ARG A 73 11.66 -0.99 -4.60
N PRO A 74 11.15 0.15 -5.11
CA PRO A 74 9.87 0.18 -5.82
C PRO A 74 9.90 -0.75 -7.03
N ASP A 75 8.76 -1.36 -7.36
CA ASP A 75 8.62 -2.17 -8.56
C ASP A 75 7.98 -1.41 -9.73
N SER A 76 7.83 -2.08 -10.87
CA SER A 76 7.22 -1.50 -12.08
C SER A 76 5.77 -1.07 -11.86
N SER A 77 5.03 -1.76 -10.98
CA SER A 77 3.66 -1.43 -10.60
C SER A 77 3.64 -0.13 -9.79
N THR A 78 4.51 -0.01 -8.79
CA THR A 78 4.66 1.19 -7.98
C THR A 78 4.99 2.42 -8.84
N PHE A 79 5.91 2.24 -9.79
CA PHE A 79 6.35 3.31 -10.69
C PHE A 79 5.24 3.77 -11.65
N THR A 80 4.49 2.82 -12.22
CA THR A 80 3.37 3.13 -13.12
C THR A 80 2.30 3.97 -12.43
N VAL A 81 1.98 3.63 -11.18
CA VAL A 81 1.00 4.40 -10.40
C VAL A 81 1.57 5.79 -10.07
N ALA A 82 2.82 5.90 -9.62
CA ALA A 82 3.45 7.20 -9.33
C ALA A 82 3.46 8.14 -10.56
N LEU A 83 3.80 7.62 -11.75
CA LEU A 83 3.76 8.39 -12.99
C LEU A 83 2.38 8.97 -13.31
N LYS A 84 1.31 8.20 -13.05
CA LYS A 84 -0.06 8.65 -13.30
C LYS A 84 -0.45 9.87 -12.44
N PHE A 85 0.15 10.02 -11.26
CA PHE A 85 -0.13 11.13 -10.35
C PHE A 85 0.86 12.30 -10.48
N LEU A 86 2.01 12.09 -11.11
CA LEU A 86 2.96 13.13 -11.51
C LEU A 86 2.60 13.78 -12.86
N ARG A 87 1.31 14.13 -13.05
CA ARG A 87 0.85 14.75 -14.31
C ARG A 87 1.58 16.09 -14.52
N PHE A 88 2.42 16.14 -15.54
CA PHE A 88 2.81 17.36 -16.23
C PHE A 88 1.66 17.87 -17.09
#